data_AF-A0A060UJM6-F1
#
_entry.id   AF-A0A060UJM6-F1
#
_cell.length_a   1.000
_cell.length_b   1.000
_cell.length_c   1.000
_cell.angle_alpha   90.00
_cell.angle_beta   90.00
_cell.angle_gamma   90.00
#
_symmetry.space_group_name_H-M   'P 1'
#
loop_
_entity.id
_entity.type
_entity.pdbx_description
1 polymer ?
#
loop_
_entity_poly.entity_id
_entity_poly.type
_entity_poly.pdbx_seq_one_letter_code
_entity_poly.pdbx_strand_id
1 'polypeptide(L)'
;MKSTISIARLLSVTCLASGLLGCATQEYPSASTTPASGAVAAAPTASTTAAPVTAVAPKTNVLPAPGTPFSKLKIGMSRRQVEQLIGFPDHTSSHITGKQFIPFYFGGDTRRTEASYKGQGVLTYDNNSRFGSTDTLLTITVDTNTP
;
A
#
# COMPACT_ATOMS: atom_id res chain seq x y z
N MET A 1 -30.37 46.89 14.21
CA MET A 1 -31.10 45.61 14.06
C MET A 1 -30.14 44.49 14.48
N LYS A 2 -29.88 44.34 15.78
CA LYS A 2 -30.38 43.30 16.71
C LYS A 2 -30.15 41.86 16.20
N SER A 3 -28.97 41.33 16.49
CA SER A 3 -28.62 39.92 16.37
C SER A 3 -28.94 39.22 17.69
N THR A 4 -29.88 38.28 17.68
CA THR A 4 -30.36 37.56 18.86
C THR A 4 -29.58 36.27 19.04
N ILE A 5 -28.77 36.28 20.10
CA ILE A 5 -28.14 35.13 20.76
C ILE A 5 -29.23 34.20 21.31
N SER A 6 -29.10 32.89 21.10
CA SER A 6 -29.88 31.89 21.86
C SER A 6 -28.92 30.92 22.53
N ILE A 7 -28.55 31.28 23.76
CA ILE A 7 -27.91 30.44 24.76
C ILE A 7 -29.01 30.08 25.75
N ALA A 8 -29.42 28.81 25.81
CA ALA A 8 -30.01 28.23 27.01
C ALA A 8 -30.07 26.70 26.85
N ARG A 9 -29.27 25.95 27.64
CA ARG A 9 -29.68 25.25 28.89
C ARG A 9 -30.29 23.87 28.56
N LEU A 10 -30.04 22.76 29.25
CA LEU A 10 -29.42 22.52 30.55
C LEU A 10 -29.12 21.01 30.66
N LEU A 11 -28.09 20.69 31.43
CA LEU A 11 -27.84 19.48 32.23
C LEU A 11 -28.76 18.24 32.07
N SER A 12 -28.11 17.09 31.86
CA SER A 12 -28.40 15.89 32.64
C SER A 12 -27.14 15.07 32.88
N VAL A 13 -26.64 15.18 34.10
CA VAL A 13 -25.68 14.26 34.73
C VAL A 13 -26.41 12.94 35.00
N THR A 14 -25.86 11.84 34.52
CA THR A 14 -26.04 10.52 35.13
C THR A 14 -24.72 9.77 35.09
N CYS A 15 -24.04 9.75 36.24
CA CYS A 15 -23.18 8.65 36.64
C CYS A 15 -23.92 7.32 36.44
N LEU A 16 -23.27 6.31 35.88
CA LEU A 16 -23.27 4.99 36.50
C LEU A 16 -22.05 4.19 36.00
N ALA A 17 -21.36 3.63 36.99
CA ALA A 17 -20.14 2.89 36.89
C ALA A 17 -20.31 1.52 36.18
N SER A 18 -19.15 0.94 35.87
CA SER A 18 -18.82 -0.49 35.97
C SER A 18 -18.56 -1.21 34.64
N GLY A 19 -17.37 -1.79 34.53
CA GLY A 19 -17.09 -2.84 33.55
C GLY A 19 -15.63 -2.88 33.11
N LEU A 20 -14.76 -3.41 33.97
CA LEU A 20 -13.45 -3.90 33.55
C LEU A 20 -13.68 -4.96 32.45
N LEU A 21 -13.32 -4.66 31.20
CA LEU A 21 -13.11 -5.71 30.20
C LEU A 21 -11.79 -6.40 30.56
N GLY A 22 -11.91 -7.57 31.18
CA GLY A 22 -10.81 -8.50 31.37
C GLY A 22 -10.21 -8.92 30.03
N CYS A 23 -8.88 -8.92 29.95
CA CYS A 23 -8.16 -9.69 28.95
C CYS A 23 -8.43 -11.17 29.24
N ALA A 24 -9.29 -11.81 28.44
CA ALA A 24 -9.40 -13.25 28.42
C ALA A 24 -8.07 -13.81 27.90
N THR A 25 -7.26 -14.35 28.81
CA THR A 25 -6.13 -15.22 28.50
C THR A 25 -6.70 -16.45 27.83
N GLN A 26 -6.54 -16.55 26.52
CA GLN A 26 -6.89 -17.76 25.78
C GLN A 26 -5.77 -18.77 26.03
N GLU A 27 -6.04 -19.73 26.91
CA GLU A 27 -5.23 -20.92 27.11
C GLU A 27 -5.22 -21.73 25.82
N TYR A 28 -4.12 -21.64 25.08
CA TYR A 28 -3.79 -22.56 24.01
C TYR A 28 -3.31 -23.86 24.66
N PRO A 29 -3.93 -25.02 24.37
CA PRO A 29 -3.49 -26.30 24.90
C PRO A 29 -2.08 -26.59 24.39
N SER A 30 -1.16 -26.76 25.34
CA SER A 30 0.18 -27.26 25.10
C SER A 30 0.07 -28.76 24.82
N ALA A 31 0.14 -29.13 23.55
CA ALA A 31 0.42 -30.50 23.16
C ALA A 31 1.89 -30.79 23.49
N SER A 32 2.10 -31.51 24.58
CA SER A 32 3.36 -32.14 24.92
C SER A 32 3.60 -33.33 24.00
N THR A 33 4.68 -33.28 23.21
CA THR A 33 5.29 -34.48 22.63
C THR A 33 6.79 -34.46 22.87
N THR A 34 7.22 -35.56 23.46
CA THR A 34 8.55 -36.02 23.90
C THR A 34 9.72 -35.73 22.93
N PRO A 35 10.95 -35.49 23.44
CA PRO A 35 12.13 -35.28 22.62
C PRO A 35 12.66 -36.60 22.05
N ALA A 36 12.88 -36.66 20.73
CA ALA A 36 13.69 -37.68 20.10
C ALA A 36 14.93 -37.02 19.48
N SER A 37 16.06 -37.28 20.12
CA SER A 37 17.40 -37.02 19.60
C SER A 37 17.64 -37.86 18.34
N GLY A 38 18.12 -37.22 17.28
CA GLY A 38 18.44 -37.87 16.01
C GLY A 38 19.12 -36.89 15.06
N ALA A 39 20.39 -36.61 15.31
CA ALA A 39 21.24 -35.91 14.37
C ALA A 39 21.54 -36.81 13.16
N VAL A 40 21.17 -36.36 11.95
CA VAL A 40 21.95 -36.60 10.73
C VAL A 40 21.80 -35.37 9.84
N ALA A 41 22.94 -34.78 9.49
CA ALA A 41 23.06 -33.72 8.52
C ALA A 41 22.60 -34.23 7.14
N ALA A 42 21.55 -33.63 6.61
CA ALA A 42 21.18 -33.72 5.20
C ALA A 42 21.17 -32.30 4.63
N ALA A 43 22.14 -32.03 3.77
CA ALA A 43 22.23 -30.79 3.01
C ALA A 43 20.97 -30.60 2.15
N PRO A 44 20.34 -29.42 2.11
CA PRO A 44 19.31 -29.16 1.12
C PRO A 44 19.97 -28.86 -0.22
N THR A 45 19.91 -29.84 -1.13
CA THR A 45 20.03 -29.60 -2.57
C THR A 45 18.82 -28.77 -3.01
N ALA A 46 18.96 -27.45 -2.96
CA ALA A 46 17.98 -26.54 -3.54
C ALA A 46 18.27 -26.38 -5.04
N SER A 47 17.76 -27.34 -5.83
CA SER A 47 17.51 -27.10 -7.25
C SER A 47 16.39 -26.06 -7.35
N THR A 48 16.75 -24.81 -7.53
CA THR A 48 15.82 -23.78 -8.01
C THR A 48 16.39 -23.21 -9.30
N THR A 49 16.11 -23.89 -10.40
CA THR A 49 16.03 -23.21 -11.70
C THR A 49 14.79 -22.33 -11.66
N ALA A 50 14.92 -21.17 -11.01
CA ALA A 50 14.02 -20.07 -11.26
C ALA A 50 14.42 -19.49 -12.61
N ALA A 51 13.59 -19.77 -13.62
CA ALA A 51 13.64 -19.04 -14.87
C ALA A 51 13.68 -17.53 -14.55
N PRO A 52 14.59 -16.75 -15.17
CA PRO A 52 14.51 -15.31 -15.04
C PRO A 52 13.20 -14.89 -15.73
N VAL A 53 12.19 -14.58 -14.91
CA VAL A 53 11.08 -13.75 -15.35
C VAL A 53 11.76 -12.47 -15.81
N THR A 54 11.68 -12.24 -17.11
CA THR A 54 12.05 -10.99 -17.77
C THR A 54 11.13 -9.90 -17.22
N ALA A 55 11.38 -9.44 -16.00
CA ALA A 55 10.84 -8.19 -15.50
C ALA A 55 11.69 -7.05 -16.08
N VAL A 56 11.71 -6.98 -17.41
CA VAL A 56 11.87 -5.69 -18.06
C VAL A 56 10.58 -4.97 -17.74
N ALA A 57 10.54 -4.25 -16.63
CA ALA A 57 9.57 -3.18 -16.48
C ALA A 57 9.89 -2.25 -17.65
N PRO A 58 9.07 -2.22 -18.71
CA PRO A 58 9.34 -1.25 -19.73
C PRO A 58 8.98 0.07 -19.05
N LYS A 59 9.95 0.99 -18.95
CA LYS A 59 9.66 2.38 -18.66
C LYS A 59 8.98 2.96 -19.91
N THR A 60 7.88 2.34 -20.35
CA THR A 60 7.05 2.86 -21.41
C THR A 60 6.23 3.93 -20.75
N ASN A 61 6.80 5.12 -20.76
CA ASN A 61 6.07 6.34 -20.52
C ASN A 61 5.10 6.51 -21.71
N VAL A 62 4.02 5.72 -21.73
CA VAL A 62 2.99 5.86 -22.76
C VAL A 62 2.41 7.24 -22.52
N LEU A 63 2.63 8.17 -23.45
CA LEU A 63 2.00 9.48 -23.36
C LEU A 63 0.50 9.23 -23.29
N PRO A 64 -0.19 9.76 -22.26
CA PRO A 64 -1.60 9.52 -22.10
C PRO A 64 -2.34 10.00 -23.35
N ALA A 65 -3.22 9.16 -23.91
CA ALA A 65 -4.03 9.56 -25.05
C ALA A 65 -4.78 10.86 -24.73
N PRO A 66 -4.78 11.86 -25.64
CA PRO A 66 -5.45 13.12 -25.41
C PRO A 66 -6.95 12.90 -25.20
N GLY A 67 -7.50 13.49 -24.13
CA GLY A 67 -8.92 13.36 -23.77
C GLY A 67 -9.21 12.49 -22.55
N THR A 68 -8.19 11.81 -22.01
CA THR A 68 -8.31 11.04 -20.77
C THR A 68 -7.96 11.89 -19.53
N PRO A 69 -8.47 11.58 -18.33
CA PRO A 69 -8.05 12.26 -17.10
C PRO A 69 -6.55 12.12 -16.83
N PHE A 70 -5.92 11.07 -17.37
CA PHE A 70 -4.48 10.82 -17.28
C PHE A 70 -3.64 11.86 -18.05
N SER A 71 -4.21 12.57 -19.04
CA SER A 71 -3.51 13.66 -19.74
C SER A 71 -3.11 14.83 -18.82
N LYS A 72 -3.75 14.96 -17.65
CA LYS A 72 -3.42 16.00 -16.65
C LYS A 72 -2.24 15.61 -15.75
N LEU A 73 -1.84 14.34 -15.78
CA LEU A 73 -0.84 13.80 -14.87
C LEU A 73 0.58 14.04 -15.38
N LYS A 74 1.51 14.18 -14.44
CA LYS A 74 2.94 14.28 -14.74
C LYS A 74 3.70 13.32 -13.84
N ILE A 75 4.72 12.69 -14.39
CA ILE A 75 5.68 11.88 -13.61
C ILE A 75 6.25 12.74 -12.49
N GLY A 76 6.33 12.16 -11.29
CA GLY A 76 6.77 12.82 -10.07
C GLY A 76 5.64 13.45 -9.23
N MET A 77 4.39 13.52 -9.73
CA MET A 77 3.27 13.94 -8.89
C MET A 77 3.09 13.01 -7.69
N SER A 78 2.78 13.57 -6.53
CA SER A 78 2.44 12.75 -5.36
C SER A 78 1.12 12.02 -5.59
N ARG A 79 0.96 10.81 -5.05
CA ARG A 79 -0.29 10.04 -5.14
C ARG A 79 -1.51 10.84 -4.69
N ARG A 80 -1.41 11.62 -3.61
CA ARG A 80 -2.48 12.53 -3.15
C ARG A 80 -2.86 13.56 -4.20
N GLN A 81 -1.87 14.17 -4.86
CA GLN A 81 -2.12 15.14 -5.92
C GLN A 81 -2.79 14.47 -7.13
N VAL A 82 -2.37 13.26 -7.48
CA VAL A 82 -3.02 12.48 -8.55
C VAL A 82 -4.48 12.20 -8.19
N GLU A 83 -4.74 11.66 -6.99
CA GLU A 83 -6.08 11.35 -6.50
C GLU A 83 -6.99 12.60 -6.46
N GLN A 84 -6.44 13.78 -6.18
CA GLN A 84 -7.18 15.05 -6.26
C GLN A 84 -7.54 15.48 -7.70
N LEU A 85 -6.73 15.09 -8.69
CA LEU A 85 -6.93 15.49 -10.09
C LEU A 85 -7.87 14.54 -10.85
N ILE A 86 -7.84 13.25 -10.54
CA ILE A 86 -8.54 12.20 -11.31
C ILE A 86 -9.49 11.34 -10.46
N GLY A 87 -9.46 11.47 -9.13
CA GLY A 87 -10.23 10.64 -8.20
C GLY A 87 -9.44 9.47 -7.64
N PHE A 88 -10.09 8.68 -6.77
CA PHE A 88 -9.50 7.48 -6.18
C PHE A 88 -9.45 6.31 -7.18
N PRO A 89 -8.44 5.43 -7.09
CA PRO A 89 -8.36 4.22 -7.91
C PRO A 89 -9.40 3.18 -7.49
N ASP A 90 -9.78 2.31 -8.43
CA ASP A 90 -10.70 1.19 -8.15
C ASP A 90 -10.01 0.08 -7.34
N HIS A 91 -8.74 -0.16 -7.61
CA HIS A 91 -7.95 -1.16 -6.91
C HIS A 91 -6.50 -0.71 -6.79
N THR A 92 -5.87 -1.07 -5.68
CA THR A 92 -4.47 -0.75 -5.40
C THR A 92 -3.76 -1.98 -4.87
N SER A 93 -2.63 -2.31 -5.47
CA SER A 93 -1.73 -3.37 -5.02
C SER A 93 -0.35 -2.80 -4.75
N SER A 94 0.46 -3.46 -3.93
CA SER A 94 1.84 -3.03 -3.73
C SER A 94 2.77 -4.18 -3.44
N HIS A 95 4.01 -4.06 -3.90
CA HIS A 95 5.05 -5.06 -3.71
C HIS A 95 6.37 -4.41 -3.30
N ILE A 96 7.12 -5.11 -2.46
CA ILE A 96 8.48 -4.71 -2.09
C ILE A 96 9.40 -4.98 -3.28
N THR A 97 10.30 -4.05 -3.58
CA THR A 97 11.33 -4.23 -4.60
C THR A 97 12.60 -4.81 -3.98
N GLY A 98 13.49 -5.35 -4.81
CA GLY A 98 14.80 -5.82 -4.36
C GLY A 98 15.66 -4.73 -3.70
N LYS A 99 15.37 -3.44 -3.93
CA LYS A 99 16.13 -2.32 -3.36
C LYS A 99 15.93 -2.18 -1.84
N GLN A 100 14.85 -2.74 -1.29
CA GLN A 100 14.64 -2.72 0.16
C GLN A 100 15.70 -3.52 0.93
N PHE A 101 16.27 -4.55 0.31
CA PHE A 101 17.21 -5.47 0.95
C PHE A 101 18.67 -5.06 0.77
N ILE A 102 18.95 -3.96 0.08
CA ILE A 102 20.32 -3.45 -0.10
C ILE A 102 20.77 -2.79 1.21
N PRO A 103 21.85 -3.30 1.85
CA PRO A 103 22.43 -2.67 3.04
C PRO A 103 22.80 -1.22 2.75
N PHE A 104 22.57 -0.33 3.72
CA PHE A 104 22.90 1.11 3.61
C PHE A 104 22.24 1.88 2.45
N TYR A 105 21.18 1.36 1.81
CA TYR A 105 20.66 2.02 0.60
C TYR A 105 19.85 3.32 0.78
N PHE A 106 19.17 3.70 1.85
CA PHE A 106 18.43 5.00 2.08
C PHE A 106 17.52 5.65 0.99
N GLY A 107 17.56 5.26 -0.28
CA GLY A 107 16.79 5.83 -1.37
C GLY A 107 15.36 5.31 -1.42
N GLY A 108 14.65 5.75 -2.45
CA GLY A 108 13.27 5.38 -2.76
C GLY A 108 13.15 4.06 -3.51
N ASP A 109 12.00 3.84 -4.14
CA ASP A 109 11.72 2.67 -4.98
C ASP A 109 12.01 1.34 -4.25
N THR A 110 11.84 1.31 -2.91
CA THR A 110 11.91 0.08 -2.10
C THR A 110 10.58 -0.66 -2.10
N ARG A 111 9.50 0.02 -2.44
CA ARG A 111 8.16 -0.51 -2.66
C ARG A 111 7.56 0.17 -3.88
N ARG A 112 6.87 -0.61 -4.71
CA ARG A 112 6.01 -0.08 -5.77
C ARG A 112 4.56 -0.32 -5.45
N THR A 113 3.75 0.67 -5.79
CA THR A 113 2.31 0.65 -5.62
C THR A 113 1.68 0.80 -7.01
N GLU A 114 0.81 -0.12 -7.37
CA GLU A 114 0.07 -0.10 -8.62
C GLU A 114 -1.38 0.27 -8.30
N ALA A 115 -1.87 1.37 -8.89
CA ALA A 115 -3.24 1.81 -8.76
C ALA A 115 -3.94 1.69 -10.12
N SER A 116 -4.94 0.83 -10.20
CA SER A 116 -5.71 0.60 -11.42
C SER A 116 -6.99 1.42 -11.43
N TYR A 117 -7.26 2.04 -12.57
CA TYR A 117 -8.47 2.79 -12.88
C TYR A 117 -9.19 2.10 -14.03
N LYS A 118 -10.39 1.60 -13.77
CA LYS A 118 -11.17 0.80 -14.72
C LYS A 118 -11.43 1.61 -16.00
N GLY A 119 -11.04 1.04 -17.15
CA GLY A 119 -11.20 1.66 -18.46
C GLY A 119 -10.29 2.87 -18.74
N GLN A 120 -9.34 3.18 -17.85
CA GLN A 120 -8.38 4.27 -18.02
C GLN A 120 -6.94 3.74 -18.06
N GLY A 121 -6.64 2.74 -17.21
CA GLY A 121 -5.33 2.08 -17.17
C GLY A 121 -4.77 1.96 -15.75
N VAL A 122 -3.45 1.89 -15.65
CA VAL A 122 -2.73 1.64 -14.39
C VAL A 122 -1.66 2.70 -14.17
N LEU A 123 -1.63 3.23 -12.95
CA LEU A 123 -0.63 4.16 -12.46
C LEU A 123 0.32 3.43 -11.52
N THR A 124 1.62 3.49 -11.80
CA THR A 124 2.64 2.92 -10.93
C THR A 124 3.31 4.03 -10.14
N TYR A 125 3.37 3.86 -8.83
CA TYR A 125 4.04 4.75 -7.91
C TYR A 125 5.22 4.06 -7.25
N ASP A 126 6.23 4.84 -6.91
CA ASP A 126 7.34 4.46 -6.05
C ASP A 126 7.36 5.31 -4.79
N ASN A 127 7.91 4.77 -3.70
CA ASN A 127 8.14 5.59 -2.52
C ASN A 127 9.38 6.47 -2.71
N ASN A 128 9.35 7.72 -2.22
CA ASN A 128 10.51 8.62 -2.34
C ASN A 128 11.71 8.18 -1.48
N SER A 129 11.47 7.53 -0.34
CA SER A 129 12.51 6.95 0.50
C SER A 129 11.98 5.76 1.28
N ARG A 130 12.85 4.80 1.65
CA ARG A 130 12.49 3.61 2.44
C ARG A 130 11.77 3.90 3.78
N PHE A 131 11.91 5.11 4.30
CA PHE A 131 11.25 5.56 5.54
C PHE A 131 10.11 6.55 5.28
N GLY A 132 9.94 6.99 4.04
CA GLY A 132 8.92 7.93 3.63
C GLY A 132 7.60 7.25 3.32
N SER A 133 6.51 7.94 3.61
CA SER A 133 5.13 7.52 3.29
C SER A 133 4.60 8.15 1.99
N THR A 134 5.40 8.99 1.33
CA THR A 134 5.01 9.66 0.08
C THR A 134 5.34 8.79 -1.11
N ASP A 135 4.30 8.42 -1.84
CA ASP A 135 4.38 7.73 -3.12
C ASP A 135 4.36 8.77 -4.27
N THR A 136 5.29 8.67 -5.20
CA THR A 136 5.41 9.52 -6.39
C THR A 136 5.08 8.74 -7.66
N LEU A 137 4.44 9.40 -8.62
CA LEU A 137 4.03 8.78 -9.87
C LEU A 137 5.26 8.47 -10.74
N LEU A 138 5.53 7.20 -11.00
CA LEU A 138 6.68 6.72 -11.75
C LEU A 138 6.34 6.44 -13.21
N THR A 139 5.20 5.81 -13.47
CA THR A 139 4.75 5.40 -14.80
C THR A 139 3.24 5.55 -14.96
N ILE A 140 2.81 5.92 -16.17
CA ILE A 140 1.41 5.95 -16.58
C ILE A 140 1.25 4.95 -17.71
N THR A 141 0.42 3.92 -17.49
CA THR A 141 0.03 2.95 -18.52
C THR A 141 -1.43 3.17 -18.85
N VAL A 142 -1.72 3.55 -20.10
CA VAL A 142 -3.10 3.76 -20.56
C VAL A 142 -3.66 2.48 -21.16
N ASP A 143 -4.90 2.14 -20.83
CA ASP A 143 -5.63 1.08 -21.51
C ASP A 143 -6.17 1.63 -22.85
N THR A 144 -5.74 1.03 -23.96
CA THR A 144 -6.16 1.44 -25.31
C THR A 144 -7.43 0.74 -25.79
N ASN A 145 -8.10 -0.05 -24.93
CA ASN A 145 -9.32 -0.78 -25.29
C ASN A 145 -10.62 0.02 -25.08
N THR A 146 -10.53 1.29 -24.66
CA THR A 146 -11.68 2.19 -24.53
C THR A 146 -11.90 2.97 -25.85
N PRO A 147 -13.06 2.82 -26.52
CA PRO A 147 -13.39 3.52 -27.75
C PRO A 147 -13.69 5.01 -27.54
#